data_AF-A0A2I1GAE2-F1
#
_entry.id   AF-A0A2I1GAE2-F1
#
_cell.length_a   1.000
_cell.length_b   1.000
_cell.length_c   1.000
_cell.angle_alpha   90.00
_cell.angle_beta   90.00
_cell.angle_gamma   90.00
#
_symmetry.space_group_name_H-M   'P 1'
#
loop_
_entity.id
_entity.type
_entity.pdbx_description
1 polymer ?
#
loop_
_entity_poly.entity_id
_entity_poly.type
_entity_poly.pdbx_seq_one_letter_code
_entity_poly.pdbx_strand_id
1 'polypeptide(L)'
;MWCPYFANNRPCTLDDAKQLAYNRKGACLSEYYINNRSALLWMCDKKHRWFATFDNVKHSAHLNSWCPFCPKYKREKLCHEILTKYLGPPSLIRKPNFLKTSECPTGLEFDIYYPEYGFAIEVQGVQHEKYIKFFYNGDSNNFIKQQAQDQLKKELCKENQIALKYVWYYEDPHIVIPEHL
;
A
#
# COMPACT_ATOMS: atom_id res chain seq x y z
N MET A 1 -7.40 -11.13 1.91
CA MET A 1 -7.62 -12.54 2.29
C MET A 1 -6.26 -13.22 2.25
N TRP A 2 -5.97 -14.06 3.25
CA TRP A 2 -4.82 -14.97 3.34
C TRP A 2 -3.56 -14.46 4.07
N CYS A 3 -3.40 -14.95 5.30
CA CYS A 3 -2.12 -15.18 5.96
C CYS A 3 -2.10 -16.69 6.27
N PRO A 4 -1.11 -17.46 5.76
CA PRO A 4 -1.13 -18.92 5.82
C PRO A 4 -1.09 -19.51 7.24
N TYR A 5 -0.81 -18.70 8.26
CA TYR A 5 -0.86 -19.11 9.67
C TYR A 5 -2.28 -19.23 10.25
N PHE A 6 -3.30 -18.64 9.61
CA PHE A 6 -4.68 -18.59 10.12
C PHE A 6 -5.67 -19.44 9.32
N ALA A 7 -5.19 -20.36 8.48
CA ALA A 7 -6.01 -21.21 7.63
C ALA A 7 -6.76 -22.32 8.41
N ASN A 8 -6.42 -22.54 9.69
CA ASN A 8 -7.14 -23.47 10.56
C ASN A 8 -8.06 -22.69 11.49
N ASN A 9 -9.28 -23.21 11.66
CA ASN A 9 -10.36 -22.69 12.52
C ASN A 9 -10.03 -22.74 14.02
N ARG A 10 -8.75 -22.59 14.39
CA ARG A 10 -8.26 -22.60 15.77
C ARG A 10 -8.60 -21.26 16.44
N PRO A 11 -8.96 -21.26 17.73
CA PRO A 11 -9.12 -20.03 18.50
C PRO A 11 -7.84 -19.18 18.41
N CYS A 12 -8.00 -17.88 18.16
CA CYS A 12 -6.87 -16.95 18.25
C CYS A 12 -6.39 -16.87 19.71
N THR A 13 -5.08 -16.83 19.90
CA THR A 13 -4.40 -16.86 21.20
C THR A 13 -3.69 -15.54 21.48
N LEU A 14 -3.22 -15.36 22.72
CA LEU A 14 -2.36 -14.23 23.07
C LEU A 14 -1.05 -14.24 22.25
N ASP A 15 -0.50 -15.42 21.97
CA ASP A 15 0.69 -15.56 21.12
C ASP A 15 0.44 -15.09 19.70
N ASP A 16 -0.75 -15.36 19.13
CA ASP A 16 -1.12 -14.81 17.83
C ASP A 16 -1.15 -13.27 17.86
N ALA A 17 -1.59 -12.65 18.97
CA ALA A 17 -1.57 -11.20 19.16
C ALA A 17 -0.14 -10.64 19.27
N LYS A 18 0.74 -11.32 20.03
CA LYS A 18 2.15 -10.94 20.17
C LYS A 18 2.89 -11.08 18.84
N GLN A 19 2.69 -12.19 18.12
CA GLN A 19 3.27 -12.39 16.79
C GLN A 19 2.77 -11.35 15.78
N LEU A 20 1.47 -11.04 15.79
CA LEU A 20 0.90 -10.01 14.93
C LEU A 20 1.55 -8.63 15.16
N ALA A 21 1.74 -8.27 16.43
CA ALA A 21 2.40 -7.01 16.79
C ALA A 21 3.88 -7.02 16.40
N TYR A 22 4.58 -8.13 16.69
CA TYR A 22 6.00 -8.32 16.37
C TYR A 22 6.27 -8.18 14.86
N ASN A 23 5.48 -8.85 14.02
CA ASN A 23 5.56 -8.75 12.56
C ASN A 23 5.36 -7.32 12.02
N ARG A 24 4.80 -6.43 12.85
CA ARG A 24 4.55 -5.02 12.54
C ARG A 24 5.49 -4.07 13.28
N LYS A 25 6.61 -4.58 13.79
CA LYS A 25 7.60 -3.82 14.56
C LYS A 25 7.02 -3.16 15.82
N GLY A 26 5.95 -3.75 16.35
CA GLY A 26 5.26 -3.33 17.56
C GLY A 26 5.21 -4.42 18.63
N ALA A 27 4.43 -4.20 19.67
CA ALA A 27 4.22 -5.16 20.75
C ALA A 27 2.75 -5.22 21.19
N CYS A 28 2.28 -6.40 21.54
CA CYS A 28 1.09 -6.59 22.36
C CYS A 28 1.56 -6.57 23.82
N LEU A 29 1.10 -5.59 24.59
CA LEU A 29 1.47 -5.37 25.99
C LEU A 29 0.49 -6.06 26.96
N SER A 30 -0.58 -6.67 26.47
CA SER A 30 -1.51 -7.42 27.31
C SER A 30 -0.89 -8.74 27.79
N GLU A 31 -1.13 -9.06 29.07
CA GLU A 31 -0.72 -10.33 29.69
C GLU A 31 -1.78 -11.42 29.54
N TYR A 32 -3.04 -11.04 29.30
CA TYR A 32 -4.18 -11.94 29.24
C TYR A 32 -4.96 -11.75 27.93
N TYR A 33 -5.44 -12.86 27.37
CA TYR A 33 -6.33 -12.89 26.23
C TYR A 33 -7.61 -13.62 26.62
N ILE A 34 -8.75 -12.91 26.63
CA ILE A 34 -10.04 -13.49 26.99
C ILE A 34 -10.74 -14.00 25.73
N ASN A 35 -10.86 -13.15 24.72
CA ASN A 35 -11.43 -13.48 23.41
C ASN A 35 -11.04 -12.41 22.37
N ASN A 36 -11.45 -12.59 21.11
CA ASN A 36 -11.14 -11.68 20.01
C ASN A 36 -11.86 -10.32 20.06
N ARG A 37 -12.85 -10.16 20.92
CA ARG A 37 -13.61 -8.92 21.14
C ARG A 37 -13.14 -8.13 22.36
N SER A 38 -12.34 -8.75 23.24
CA SER A 38 -11.72 -8.06 24.36
C SER A 38 -10.61 -7.14 23.87
N ALA A 39 -10.54 -5.95 24.47
CA ALA A 39 -9.50 -4.99 24.16
C ALA A 39 -8.15 -5.50 24.68
N LEU A 40 -7.14 -5.49 23.81
CA LEU A 40 -5.75 -5.70 24.16
C LEU A 40 -5.02 -4.35 24.10
N LEU A 41 -3.96 -4.22 24.89
CA LEU A 41 -3.08 -3.06 24.86
C LEU A 41 -1.99 -3.30 23.81
N TRP A 42 -1.89 -2.39 22.85
CA TRP A 42 -0.93 -2.46 21.74
C TRP A 42 0.07 -1.32 21.82
N MET A 43 1.24 -1.52 21.22
CA MET A 43 2.27 -0.52 21.04
C MET A 43 2.87 -0.61 19.65
N CYS A 44 2.97 0.52 18.93
CA CYS A 44 3.67 0.57 17.64
C CYS A 44 5.17 0.87 17.80
N ASP A 45 5.90 0.86 16.70
CA ASP A 45 7.32 1.22 16.60
C ASP A 45 7.60 2.63 17.15
N LYS A 46 6.71 3.59 16.90
CA LYS A 46 6.73 4.96 17.44
C LYS A 46 6.32 5.08 18.91
N LYS A 47 6.17 3.95 19.61
CA LYS A 47 5.82 3.87 21.04
C LYS A 47 4.46 4.43 21.44
N HIS A 48 3.58 4.72 20.49
CA HIS A 48 2.18 5.03 20.80
C HIS A 48 1.51 3.78 21.38
N ARG A 49 0.68 3.97 22.40
CA ARG A 49 -0.06 2.90 23.07
C ARG A 49 -1.56 3.12 22.93
N TRP A 50 -2.30 2.07 22.63
CA TRP A 50 -3.77 2.15 22.53
C TRP A 50 -4.43 0.81 22.83
N PHE A 51 -5.71 0.89 23.17
CA PHE A 51 -6.56 -0.27 23.33
C PHE A 51 -7.28 -0.57 22.01
N ALA A 52 -7.21 -1.82 21.56
CA ALA A 52 -7.97 -2.30 20.41
C ALA A 52 -8.20 -3.81 20.52
N THR A 53 -9.26 -4.30 19.88
CA THR A 53 -9.52 -5.74 19.80
C THR A 53 -8.54 -6.40 18.84
N PHE A 54 -8.27 -7.70 19.06
CA PHE A 54 -7.43 -8.48 18.15
C PHE A 54 -7.99 -8.46 16.72
N ASP A 55 -9.31 -8.61 16.54
CA ASP A 55 -9.94 -8.54 15.22
C ASP A 55 -9.71 -7.19 14.54
N ASN A 56 -9.88 -6.07 15.26
CA ASN A 56 -9.66 -4.75 14.69
C ASN A 56 -8.20 -4.57 14.24
N VAL A 57 -7.23 -4.99 15.06
CA VAL A 57 -5.81 -4.92 14.71
C VAL A 57 -5.46 -5.87 13.58
N LYS A 58 -6.03 -7.08 13.54
CA LYS A 58 -5.86 -8.05 12.45
C LYS A 58 -6.34 -7.48 11.11
N HIS A 59 -7.51 -6.83 11.09
CA HIS A 59 -8.09 -6.29 9.87
C HIS A 59 -7.53 -4.93 9.45
N SER A 60 -7.02 -4.09 10.35
CA SER A 60 -6.44 -2.77 10.02
C SER A 60 -5.01 -2.81 9.43
N ALA A 61 -4.39 -3.99 9.39
CA ALA A 61 -3.01 -4.20 8.91
C ALA A 61 -2.74 -3.58 7.53
N HIS A 62 -3.59 -3.93 6.57
CA HIS A 62 -3.39 -3.63 5.15
C HIS A 62 -3.55 -2.14 4.80
N LEU A 63 -4.08 -1.35 5.73
CA LEU A 63 -4.36 0.08 5.53
C LEU A 63 -3.31 0.96 6.22
N ASN A 64 -2.22 0.39 6.76
CA ASN A 64 -1.26 1.10 7.61
C ASN A 64 -1.95 1.90 8.75
N SER A 65 -3.13 1.44 9.18
CA SER A 65 -4.02 2.16 10.09
C SER A 65 -4.16 1.48 11.45
N TRP A 66 -3.34 0.47 11.73
CA TRP A 66 -3.44 -0.32 12.95
C TRP A 66 -3.13 0.49 14.21
N CYS A 67 -2.27 1.51 14.12
CA CYS A 67 -2.04 2.50 15.17
C CYS A 67 -2.83 3.79 14.87
N PRO A 68 -3.78 4.20 15.73
CA PRO A 68 -4.62 5.37 15.49
C PRO A 68 -3.84 6.71 15.55
N PHE A 69 -2.69 6.70 16.22
CA PHE A 69 -1.81 7.86 16.38
C PHE A 69 -0.71 7.94 15.32
N CYS A 70 -0.46 6.85 14.61
CA CYS A 70 0.47 6.90 13.49
C CYS A 70 -0.24 7.61 12.33
N PRO A 71 0.44 8.55 11.64
CA PRO A 71 -0.09 9.08 10.40
C PRO A 71 -0.47 7.91 9.50
N LYS A 72 -1.67 7.94 8.92
CA LYS A 72 -1.98 7.10 7.76
C LYS A 72 -1.02 7.57 6.67
N TYR A 73 0.16 6.97 6.60
CA TYR A 73 1.07 7.22 5.49
C TYR A 73 0.33 6.73 4.26
N LYS A 74 -0.12 7.66 3.41
CA LYS A 74 -0.40 7.31 2.02
C LYS A 74 0.87 6.63 1.54
N ARG A 75 0.75 5.39 1.09
CA ARG A 75 1.91 4.55 0.75
C ARG A 75 2.80 5.23 -0.31
N GLU A 76 2.18 6.04 -1.16
CA GLU A 76 2.81 7.06 -2.01
C GLU A 76 3.80 7.96 -1.27
N LYS A 77 3.43 8.56 -0.14
CA LYS A 77 4.30 9.43 0.68
C LYS A 77 5.50 8.67 1.24
N LEU A 78 5.31 7.43 1.69
CA LEU A 78 6.43 6.60 2.16
C LEU A 78 7.39 6.29 1.00
N CYS A 79 6.87 5.90 -0.17
CA CYS A 79 7.70 5.65 -1.34
C CYS A 79 8.45 6.93 -1.76
N HIS A 80 7.78 8.08 -1.71
CA HIS A 80 8.37 9.38 -1.98
C HIS A 80 9.51 9.70 -1.02
N GLU A 81 9.32 9.55 0.29
CA GLU A 81 10.36 9.78 1.31
C GLU A 81 11.58 8.86 1.11
N ILE A 82 11.35 7.58 0.82
CA ILE A 82 12.43 6.61 0.57
C ILE A 82 13.21 6.99 -0.68
N LEU A 83 12.54 7.21 -1.82
CA LEU A 83 13.21 7.59 -3.07
C LEU A 83 13.94 8.92 -2.94
N THR A 84 13.34 9.90 -2.24
CA THR A 84 13.97 11.20 -2.00
C THR A 84 15.32 11.06 -1.28
N LYS A 85 15.42 10.09 -0.35
CA LYS A 85 16.66 9.81 0.35
C LYS A 85 17.76 9.23 -0.56
N TYR A 86 17.40 8.43 -1.56
CA TYR A 86 18.35 7.79 -2.46
C TYR A 86 18.74 8.67 -3.65
N LEU A 87 17.78 9.36 -4.26
CA LEU A 87 17.94 10.03 -5.55
C LEU A 87 17.79 11.56 -5.49
N GLY A 88 17.36 12.11 -4.35
CA GLY A 88 16.91 13.49 -4.27
C GLY A 88 15.42 13.64 -4.62
N PRO A 89 14.85 14.85 -4.57
CA PRO A 89 13.42 15.05 -4.78
C PRO A 89 12.97 14.65 -6.20
N PRO A 90 11.79 14.02 -6.37
CA PRO A 90 11.26 13.68 -7.68
C PRO A 90 10.83 14.93 -8.46
N SER A 91 10.54 14.74 -9.74
CA SER A 91 9.99 15.79 -10.59
C SER A 91 8.66 16.33 -10.05
N LEU A 92 8.52 17.66 -10.06
CA LEU A 92 7.24 18.33 -9.78
C LEU A 92 6.20 18.08 -10.88
N ILE A 93 6.63 17.65 -12.08
CA ILE A 93 5.76 17.40 -13.22
C ILE A 93 5.30 15.94 -13.17
N ARG A 94 4.18 15.69 -12.47
CA ARG A 94 3.57 14.35 -12.39
C ARG A 94 2.79 13.92 -13.64
N LYS A 95 2.48 14.87 -14.52
CA LYS A 95 1.72 14.67 -15.78
C LYS A 95 2.54 15.15 -16.98
N PRO A 96 3.60 14.44 -17.37
CA PRO A 96 4.38 14.82 -18.54
C PRO A 96 3.52 14.81 -19.82
N ASN A 97 3.87 15.64 -20.80
CA ASN A 97 3.06 15.85 -22.00
C ASN A 97 2.81 14.57 -22.80
N PHE A 98 3.74 13.60 -22.79
CA PHE A 98 3.59 12.33 -23.50
C PHE A 98 2.49 11.42 -22.91
N LEU A 99 1.97 11.73 -21.71
CA LEU A 99 0.83 11.02 -21.12
C LEU A 99 -0.53 11.61 -21.52
N LYS A 100 -0.56 12.64 -22.37
CA LYS A 100 -1.81 13.22 -22.88
C LYS A 100 -2.34 12.37 -24.03
N THR A 101 -3.64 12.09 -24.00
CA THR A 101 -4.35 11.42 -25.09
C THR A 101 -5.55 12.23 -25.53
N SER A 102 -6.13 11.89 -26.68
CA SER A 102 -7.41 12.48 -27.13
C SER A 102 -8.53 12.26 -26.11
N GLU A 103 -8.51 11.12 -25.41
CA GLU A 103 -9.48 10.76 -24.38
C GLU A 103 -9.18 11.43 -23.02
N CYS A 104 -7.91 11.73 -22.73
CA CYS A 104 -7.48 12.41 -21.52
C CYS A 104 -6.54 13.58 -21.86
N PRO A 105 -7.09 14.75 -22.24
CA PRO A 105 -6.28 15.92 -22.65
C PRO A 105 -5.42 16.50 -21.52
N THR A 106 -5.84 16.27 -20.28
CA THR A 106 -5.11 16.66 -19.07
C THR A 106 -3.94 15.75 -18.76
N GLY A 107 -3.89 14.57 -19.39
CA GLY A 107 -2.84 13.56 -19.24
C GLY A 107 -2.97 12.68 -18.00
N LEU A 108 -2.48 11.45 -18.13
CA LEU A 108 -2.36 10.51 -17.02
C LEU A 108 -1.29 10.99 -16.03
N GLU A 109 -1.42 10.60 -14.76
CA GLU A 109 -0.52 11.01 -13.67
C GLU A 109 0.32 9.84 -13.18
N PHE A 110 1.60 10.08 -12.92
CA PHE A 110 2.44 9.21 -12.11
C PHE A 110 2.40 9.61 -10.64
N ASP A 111 2.43 8.64 -9.73
CA ASP A 111 2.62 8.90 -8.30
C ASP A 111 3.99 9.52 -8.03
N ILE A 112 5.05 8.98 -8.63
CA ILE A 112 6.43 9.44 -8.48
C ILE A 112 7.15 9.34 -9.82
N TYR A 113 7.79 10.43 -10.25
CA TYR A 113 8.44 10.50 -11.56
C TYR A 113 9.86 11.06 -11.48
N TYR A 114 10.82 10.32 -12.07
CA TYR A 114 12.23 10.66 -12.14
C TYR A 114 12.68 10.66 -13.62
N PRO A 115 12.43 11.74 -14.38
CA PRO A 115 12.77 11.82 -15.80
C PRO A 115 14.27 11.66 -16.05
N GLU A 116 15.08 12.26 -15.19
CA GLU A 116 16.55 12.22 -15.23
C GLU A 116 17.13 10.80 -15.08
N TYR A 117 16.42 9.91 -14.37
CA TYR A 117 16.77 8.50 -14.24
C TYR A 117 15.95 7.59 -15.18
N GLY A 118 15.09 8.16 -16.03
CA GLY A 118 14.30 7.43 -17.02
C GLY A 118 13.27 6.45 -16.43
N PHE A 119 12.70 6.74 -15.25
CA PHE A 119 11.69 5.85 -14.66
C PHE A 119 10.56 6.58 -13.92
N ALA A 120 9.45 5.88 -13.73
CA ALA A 120 8.31 6.30 -12.92
C ALA A 120 7.88 5.14 -11.99
N ILE A 121 7.32 5.48 -10.82
CA ILE A 121 6.77 4.51 -9.87
C ILE A 121 5.27 4.77 -9.69
N GLU A 122 4.50 3.68 -9.73
CA GLU A 122 3.06 3.62 -9.42
C GLU A 122 2.83 2.76 -8.17
N VAL A 123 2.16 3.32 -7.18
CA VAL A 123 1.86 2.64 -5.91
C VAL A 123 0.50 1.98 -6.00
N GLN A 124 0.53 0.67 -6.18
CA GLN A 124 -0.66 -0.11 -6.49
C GLN A 124 -1.40 -0.58 -5.23
N GLY A 125 -2.69 -0.24 -5.12
CA GLY A 125 -3.55 -0.68 -4.01
C GLY A 125 -4.20 -2.06 -4.23
N VAL A 126 -4.88 -2.58 -3.19
CA VAL A 126 -5.73 -3.81 -3.24
C VAL A 126 -6.70 -3.79 -4.43
N GLN A 127 -7.12 -2.60 -4.82
CA GLN A 127 -8.12 -2.33 -5.83
C GLN A 127 -7.65 -2.66 -7.26
N HIS A 128 -6.34 -2.73 -7.52
CA HIS A 128 -5.80 -3.12 -8.84
C HIS A 128 -5.69 -4.64 -9.03
N GLU A 129 -5.63 -5.41 -7.93
CA GLU A 129 -5.42 -6.86 -7.99
C GLU A 129 -6.74 -7.65 -8.07
N LYS A 130 -7.82 -7.14 -7.47
CA LYS A 130 -9.09 -7.89 -7.36
C LYS A 130 -10.29 -7.00 -7.65
N TYR A 131 -11.17 -7.47 -8.54
CA TYR A 131 -12.53 -6.95 -8.69
C TYR A 131 -13.28 -7.16 -7.36
N ILE A 132 -13.27 -6.14 -6.49
CA ILE A 132 -14.03 -6.14 -5.25
C ILE A 132 -15.36 -5.45 -5.53
N LYS A 133 -16.43 -6.24 -5.69
CA LYS A 133 -17.82 -5.79 -5.97
C LYS A 133 -18.30 -4.61 -5.11
N PHE A 134 -17.76 -4.46 -3.90
CA PHE A 134 -18.04 -3.38 -2.94
C PHE A 134 -17.58 -1.98 -3.39
N PHE A 135 -16.54 -1.86 -4.23
CA PHE A 135 -16.01 -0.57 -4.69
C PHE A 135 -16.57 -0.12 -6.05
N TYR A 136 -17.32 -0.98 -6.75
CA TYR A 136 -17.73 -0.73 -8.14
C TYR A 136 -19.24 -0.54 -8.32
N ASN A 137 -20.05 -0.48 -7.25
CA ASN A 137 -21.51 -0.37 -7.32
C ASN A 137 -22.19 -1.33 -8.33
N GLY A 138 -21.54 -2.47 -8.65
CA GLY A 138 -22.02 -3.43 -9.64
C GLY A 138 -21.73 -3.11 -11.11
N ASP A 139 -20.98 -2.05 -11.45
CA ASP A 139 -20.69 -1.67 -12.85
C ASP A 139 -19.28 -2.10 -13.28
N SER A 140 -19.22 -3.06 -14.22
CA SER A 140 -17.98 -3.61 -14.79
C SER A 140 -17.21 -2.61 -15.66
N ASN A 141 -17.85 -1.52 -16.10
CA ASN A 141 -17.25 -0.54 -17.00
C ASN A 141 -16.09 0.25 -16.37
N ASN A 142 -16.13 0.53 -15.07
CA ASN A 142 -15.07 1.28 -14.39
C ASN A 142 -13.78 0.46 -14.28
N PHE A 143 -13.89 -0.86 -14.15
CA PHE A 143 -12.74 -1.77 -14.12
C PHE A 143 -12.08 -1.88 -15.50
N ILE A 144 -12.88 -1.99 -16.56
CA ILE A 144 -12.39 -2.01 -17.95
C ILE A 144 -11.68 -0.69 -18.27
N LYS A 145 -12.24 0.45 -17.87
CA LYS A 145 -11.61 1.77 -18.02
C LYS A 145 -10.28 1.87 -17.28
N GLN A 146 -10.21 1.37 -16.04
CA GLN A 146 -8.96 1.36 -15.26
C GLN A 146 -7.90 0.49 -15.95
N GLN A 147 -8.24 -0.73 -16.38
CA GLN A 147 -7.31 -1.60 -17.11
C GLN A 147 -6.82 -0.96 -18.42
N ALA A 148 -7.72 -0.32 -19.17
CA ALA A 148 -7.35 0.38 -20.40
C ALA A 148 -6.38 1.54 -20.13
N GLN A 149 -6.61 2.31 -19.06
CA GLN A 149 -5.70 3.37 -18.64
C GLN A 149 -4.34 2.85 -18.20
N ASP A 150 -4.31 1.76 -17.44
CA ASP A 150 -3.05 1.14 -16.99
C ASP A 150 -2.24 0.59 -18.17
N GLN A 151 -2.91 -0.01 -19.16
CA GLN A 151 -2.27 -0.51 -20.38
C GLN A 151 -1.72 0.64 -21.23
N LEU A 152 -2.51 1.69 -21.42
CA LEU A 152 -2.09 2.90 -22.14
C LEU A 152 -0.88 3.56 -21.47
N LYS A 153 -0.85 3.66 -20.13
CA LYS A 153 0.35 4.15 -19.41
C LYS A 153 1.60 3.35 -19.77
N LYS A 154 1.50 2.01 -19.77
CA LYS A 154 2.65 1.13 -20.10
C LYS A 154 3.16 1.37 -21.52
N GLU A 155 2.25 1.51 -22.48
CA GLU A 155 2.58 1.77 -23.88
C GLU A 155 3.27 3.12 -24.06
N LEU A 156 2.68 4.19 -23.51
CA LEU A 156 3.26 5.54 -23.56
C LEU A 156 4.62 5.61 -22.87
N CYS A 157 4.80 4.91 -21.74
CA CYS A 157 6.09 4.81 -21.08
C CYS A 157 7.13 4.13 -21.97
N LYS A 158 6.76 3.00 -22.60
CA LYS A 158 7.64 2.25 -23.49
C LYS A 158 8.09 3.07 -24.69
N GLU A 159 7.17 3.79 -25.32
CA GLU A 159 7.45 4.68 -26.46
C GLU A 159 8.42 5.82 -26.10
N ASN A 160 8.32 6.31 -24.86
CA ASN A 160 9.16 7.41 -24.36
C ASN A 160 10.37 6.94 -23.55
N GLN A 161 10.71 5.64 -23.62
CA GLN A 161 11.84 5.03 -22.92
C GLN A 161 11.84 5.25 -21.40
N ILE A 162 10.66 5.34 -20.80
CA ILE A 162 10.46 5.43 -19.35
C ILE A 162 10.18 4.03 -18.80
N ALA A 163 10.99 3.58 -17.85
CA ALA A 163 10.72 2.35 -17.12
C ALA A 163 9.60 2.58 -16.10
N LEU A 164 8.42 1.98 -16.32
CA LEU A 164 7.31 2.03 -15.36
C LEU A 164 7.43 0.90 -14.34
N LYS A 165 7.63 1.25 -13.07
CA LYS A 165 7.83 0.32 -11.96
C LYS A 165 6.65 0.37 -10.99
N TYR A 166 6.37 -0.75 -10.33
CA TYR A 166 5.21 -0.89 -9.45
C TYR A 166 5.64 -1.21 -8.03
N VAL A 167 4.96 -0.59 -7.05
CA VAL A 167 5.12 -0.93 -5.63
C VAL A 167 3.77 -1.33 -5.08
N TRP A 168 3.54 -2.64 -4.95
CA TRP A 168 2.25 -3.20 -4.55
C TRP A 168 2.05 -3.09 -3.06
N TYR A 169 0.93 -2.52 -2.61
CA TYR A 169 0.23 -3.08 -1.46
C TYR A 169 0.97 -3.66 -0.25
N TYR A 170 1.19 -4.96 -0.42
CA TYR A 170 1.66 -5.95 0.52
C TYR A 170 3.19 -6.04 0.58
N GLU A 171 3.90 -5.41 -0.35
CA GLU A 171 5.37 -5.34 -0.38
C GLU A 171 5.90 -4.37 0.68
N ASP A 172 7.12 -4.60 1.18
CA ASP A 172 7.82 -3.61 1.99
C ASP A 172 8.54 -2.62 1.07
N PRO A 173 8.15 -1.32 1.04
CA PRO A 173 8.81 -0.33 0.19
C PRO A 173 10.30 -0.16 0.49
N HIS A 174 10.77 -0.49 1.69
CA HIS A 174 12.20 -0.44 2.02
C HIS A 174 13.02 -1.53 1.34
N ILE A 175 12.36 -2.60 0.85
CA ILE A 175 13.00 -3.71 0.14
C ILE A 175 12.82 -3.52 -1.37
N VAL A 176 11.58 -3.28 -1.81
CA VAL A 176 11.25 -3.23 -3.24
C VAL A 176 11.77 -1.97 -3.93
N ILE A 177 11.83 -0.82 -3.24
CA ILE A 177 12.37 0.40 -3.87
C ILE A 177 13.86 0.24 -4.24
N PRO A 178 14.74 -0.26 -3.36
CA PRO A 178 16.11 -0.56 -3.76
C PRO A 178 16.27 -1.53 -4.92
N GLU A 179 15.37 -2.52 -5.08
CA GLU A 179 15.38 -3.43 -6.25
C GLU A 179 14.99 -2.73 -7.54
N HIS A 180 14.22 -1.65 -7.42
CA HIS A 180 13.83 -0.78 -8.52
C HIS A 180 14.88 0.28 -8.86
N LEU A 181 15.97 0.45 -8.12
CA LEU A 181 17.02 1.43 -8.43
C LEU A 181 18.16 0.76 -9.20
#